data_AF-A0A7S1Y402-F1
#
_entry.id   AF-A0A7S1Y402-F1
#
_cell.length_a   1.000
_cell.length_b   1.000
_cell.length_c   1.000
_cell.angle_alpha   90.00
_cell.angle_beta   90.00
_cell.angle_gamma   90.00
#
_symmetry.space_group_name_H-M   'P 1'
#
loop_
_entity.id
_entity.type
_entity.pdbx_description
1 polymer ?
#
loop_
_entity_poly.entity_id
_entity_poly.type
_entity_poly.pdbx_seq_one_letter_code
_entity_poly.pdbx_strand_id
1 'polypeptide(L)'
;ELPHEKYDTILADYLIGAMDGFSPFRQEEMIPKLVNLLKPGGRLYIVGLEPIPDKVEGPANVICKVRATRDACILLAGHRCYREFPVSWIHSHVPSNARLLETHQFPILYRHATIVRQINVGRSKVPYFANEELSKAMERTWDDLEKESLEATKKSPTMKL
;
A
#
# COMPACT_ATOMS: atom_id res chain seq x y z
N GLU A 1 -1.74 22.37 -20.18
CA GLU A 1 -0.33 21.95 -19.94
C GLU A 1 0.53 23.20 -19.95
N LEU A 2 1.43 23.35 -18.98
CA LEU A 2 2.43 24.42 -18.96
C LEU A 2 3.80 23.75 -19.21
N PRO A 3 4.21 23.58 -20.48
CA PRO A 3 5.31 22.69 -20.88
C PRO A 3 6.70 23.10 -20.36
N HIS A 4 6.79 24.22 -19.65
CA HIS A 4 8.04 24.81 -19.19
C HIS A 4 8.03 25.17 -17.70
N GLU A 5 6.96 24.87 -16.97
CA GLU A 5 6.93 25.18 -15.55
C GLU A 5 7.87 24.23 -14.78
N LYS A 6 8.77 24.86 -14.03
CA LYS A 6 9.72 24.20 -13.15
C LYS A 6 9.37 24.56 -11.71
N TYR A 7 9.49 23.59 -10.82
CA TYR A 7 9.11 23.73 -9.42
C TYR A 7 10.34 23.73 -8.52
N ASP A 8 10.31 24.56 -7.47
CA ASP A 8 11.32 24.53 -6.41
C ASP A 8 11.16 23.29 -5.53
N THR A 9 9.92 22.82 -5.37
CA THR A 9 9.58 21.65 -4.55
C THR A 9 8.42 20.87 -5.16
N ILE A 10 8.54 19.55 -5.16
CA ILE A 10 7.48 18.61 -5.52
C ILE A 10 7.28 17.66 -4.35
N LEU A 11 6.02 17.46 -3.94
CA LEU A 11 5.62 16.42 -2.99
C LEU A 11 4.77 15.39 -3.73
N ALA A 12 5.29 14.17 -3.86
CA ALA A 12 4.58 13.02 -4.40
C ALA A 12 4.10 12.14 -3.23
N ASP A 13 2.89 12.42 -2.75
CA ASP A 13 2.26 11.66 -1.66
C ASP A 13 1.47 10.47 -2.22
N TYR A 14 1.92 9.26 -1.89
CA TYR A 14 1.35 7.97 -2.30
C TYR A 14 1.15 7.80 -3.82
N LEU A 15 1.84 8.60 -4.63
CA LEU A 15 1.70 8.58 -6.08
C LEU A 15 2.12 7.23 -6.67
N ILE A 16 3.34 6.77 -6.37
CA ILE A 16 3.90 5.54 -6.97
C ILE A 16 3.08 4.30 -6.62
N GLY A 17 2.65 4.18 -5.36
CA GLY A 17 1.81 3.05 -4.90
C GLY A 17 0.43 3.03 -5.54
N ALA A 18 -0.15 4.21 -5.82
CA ALA A 18 -1.45 4.32 -6.49
C ALA A 18 -1.39 3.97 -7.98
N MET A 19 -0.23 4.11 -8.64
CA MET A 19 -0.13 4.02 -10.10
C MET A 19 -0.60 2.70 -10.68
N ASP A 20 -0.50 1.58 -9.98
CA ASP A 20 -0.95 0.29 -10.56
C ASP A 20 -2.45 0.27 -10.83
N GLY A 21 -3.24 1.09 -10.11
CA GLY A 21 -4.68 1.27 -10.35
C GLY A 21 -5.04 2.23 -11.48
N PHE A 22 -4.14 3.13 -11.90
CA PHE A 22 -4.47 4.22 -12.83
C PHE A 22 -3.59 4.27 -14.10
N SER A 23 -2.34 3.85 -13.99
CA SER A 23 -1.32 3.90 -15.04
C SER A 23 -0.35 2.73 -14.84
N PRO A 24 -0.83 1.49 -15.02
CA PRO A 24 -0.05 0.29 -14.71
C PRO A 24 1.22 0.23 -15.57
N PHE A 25 2.29 -0.35 -14.98
CA PHE A 25 3.59 -0.58 -15.61
C PHE A 25 4.38 0.68 -16.00
N ARG A 26 4.04 1.85 -15.44
CA ARG A 26 4.74 3.12 -15.70
C ARG A 26 5.44 3.72 -14.50
N GLN A 27 5.51 2.98 -13.38
CA GLN A 27 6.07 3.46 -12.11
C GLN A 27 7.53 3.89 -12.25
N GLU A 28 8.32 3.14 -13.02
CA GLU A 28 9.75 3.40 -13.28
C GLU A 28 9.99 4.74 -14.01
N GLU A 29 9.02 5.21 -14.80
CA GLU A 29 9.14 6.47 -15.54
C GLU A 29 8.84 7.69 -14.66
N MET A 30 8.12 7.51 -13.54
CA MET A 30 7.54 8.62 -12.80
C MET A 30 8.60 9.45 -12.07
N ILE A 31 9.58 8.80 -11.42
CA ILE A 31 10.64 9.52 -10.69
C ILE A 31 11.46 10.40 -11.64
N PRO A 32 11.98 9.89 -12.79
CA PRO A 32 12.64 10.74 -13.79
C PRO A 32 11.77 11.89 -14.31
N LYS A 33 10.48 11.64 -14.56
CA LYS A 33 9.54 12.69 -15.00
C LYS A 33 9.44 13.82 -13.97
N LEU A 34 9.26 13.49 -12.69
CA LEU A 34 9.17 14.48 -11.61
C LEU A 34 10.47 15.24 -11.42
N VAL A 35 11.62 14.56 -11.46
CA VAL A 35 12.94 15.21 -11.39
C VAL A 35 13.11 16.22 -12.53
N ASN A 36 12.67 15.87 -13.74
CA ASN A 36 12.73 16.78 -14.89
C ASN A 36 11.79 17.99 -14.77
N LEU A 37 10.88 18.02 -13.80
CA LEU A 37 10.05 19.19 -13.51
C LEU A 37 10.65 20.09 -12.42
N LEU A 38 11.77 19.72 -11.79
CA LEU A 38 12.42 20.55 -10.79
C LEU A 38 13.29 21.65 -11.43
N LYS A 39 13.36 22.81 -10.76
CA LYS A 39 14.40 23.82 -10.98
C LYS A 39 15.77 23.27 -10.50
N PRO A 40 16.90 23.81 -11.01
CA PRO A 40 18.22 23.49 -10.44
C PRO A 40 18.25 23.73 -8.93
N GLY A 41 18.64 22.71 -8.16
CA GLY A 41 18.64 22.75 -6.69
C GLY A 41 17.29 22.47 -6.02
N GLY A 42 16.22 22.22 -6.78
CA GLY A 42 14.91 21.89 -6.25
C GLY A 42 14.86 20.56 -5.48
N ARG A 43 13.76 20.33 -4.77
CA ARG A 43 13.56 19.14 -3.91
C ARG A 43 12.35 18.31 -4.35
N LEU A 44 12.53 17.00 -4.47
CA LEU A 44 11.45 16.04 -4.62
C LEU A 44 11.32 15.24 -3.32
N TYR A 45 10.14 15.26 -2.73
CA TYR A 45 9.76 14.42 -1.59
C TYR A 45 8.81 13.33 -2.09
N ILE A 46 9.12 12.08 -1.76
CA ILE A 46 8.29 10.92 -2.10
C ILE A 46 7.83 10.29 -0.80
N VAL A 47 6.52 10.15 -0.63
CA VAL A 47 5.90 9.45 0.48
C VAL A 47 5.19 8.22 -0.08
N GLY A 48 5.42 7.07 0.56
CA GLY A 48 4.88 5.80 0.12
C GLY A 48 4.75 4.82 1.28
N LEU A 49 4.31 3.62 0.96
CA LEU A 49 4.13 2.53 1.91
C LEU A 49 5.13 1.43 1.60
N GLU A 50 5.86 0.97 2.63
CA GLU A 50 6.69 -0.23 2.51
C GLU A 50 5.76 -1.46 2.36
N PRO A 51 6.07 -2.42 1.45
CA PRO A 51 5.23 -3.60 1.29
C PRO A 51 5.04 -4.35 2.61
N ILE A 52 3.78 -4.63 2.96
CA ILE A 52 3.47 -5.49 4.10
C ILE A 52 4.08 -6.88 3.82
N PRO A 53 4.91 -7.42 4.72
CA PRO A 53 5.51 -8.75 4.55
C PRO A 53 4.43 -9.83 4.55
N ASP A 54 4.77 -11.01 4.03
CA ASP A 54 3.80 -12.12 3.96
C ASP A 54 3.51 -12.73 5.35
N LYS A 55 4.45 -12.57 6.29
CA LYS A 55 4.32 -13.03 7.68
C LYS A 55 5.23 -12.23 8.59
N VAL A 56 4.76 -12.00 9.82
CA VAL A 56 5.58 -11.52 10.95
C VAL A 56 5.34 -12.39 12.18
N GLU A 57 6.22 -12.28 13.17
CA GLU A 57 6.00 -12.91 14.47
C GLU A 57 5.01 -12.11 15.33
N GLY A 58 4.31 -12.80 16.23
CA GLY A 58 3.43 -12.17 17.20
C GLY A 58 2.07 -11.67 16.67
N PRO A 59 1.35 -10.88 17.47
CA PRO A 59 -0.05 -10.50 17.19
C PRO A 59 -0.24 -9.68 15.91
N ALA A 60 0.78 -8.94 15.46
CA ALA A 60 0.72 -8.14 14.23
C ALA A 60 0.56 -8.99 12.96
N ASN A 61 0.81 -10.31 13.03
CA ASN A 61 0.67 -11.21 11.88
C ASN A 61 -0.76 -11.25 11.31
N VAL A 62 -1.78 -10.89 12.09
CA VAL A 62 -3.15 -10.74 11.60
C VAL A 62 -3.25 -9.72 10.45
N ILE A 63 -2.41 -8.68 10.44
CA ILE A 63 -2.38 -7.68 9.36
C ILE A 63 -1.88 -8.31 8.06
N CYS A 64 -0.86 -9.17 8.13
CA CYS A 64 -0.33 -9.90 6.97
C CYS A 64 -1.41 -10.82 6.38
N LYS A 65 -2.13 -11.55 7.25
CA LYS A 65 -3.27 -12.39 6.84
C LYS A 65 -4.40 -11.59 6.20
N VAL A 66 -4.78 -10.44 6.79
CA VAL A 66 -5.81 -9.56 6.23
C VAL A 66 -5.41 -9.05 4.85
N ARG A 67 -4.16 -8.61 4.66
CA ARG A 67 -3.63 -8.16 3.35
C ARG A 67 -3.68 -9.29 2.32
N ALA A 68 -3.16 -10.47 2.66
CA ALA A 68 -3.17 -11.63 1.76
C ALA A 68 -4.60 -12.06 1.37
N THR A 69 -5.51 -12.12 2.34
CA THR A 69 -6.92 -12.50 2.11
C THR A 69 -7.64 -11.45 1.27
N ARG A 70 -7.35 -10.17 1.50
CA ARG A 70 -7.94 -9.05 0.73
C ARG A 70 -7.51 -9.15 -0.73
N ASP A 71 -6.22 -9.34 -0.96
CA ASP A 71 -5.67 -9.42 -2.31
C ASP A 71 -6.20 -10.67 -3.04
N ALA A 72 -6.37 -11.80 -2.35
CA ALA A 72 -7.04 -12.97 -2.90
C ALA A 72 -8.49 -12.67 -3.33
N CYS A 73 -9.27 -11.96 -2.50
CA CYS A 73 -10.63 -11.56 -2.84
C CYS A 73 -10.68 -10.61 -4.05
N ILE A 74 -9.73 -9.66 -4.14
CA ILE A 74 -9.62 -8.75 -5.29
C ILE A 74 -9.36 -9.53 -6.58
N LEU A 75 -8.44 -10.50 -6.54
CA LEU A 75 -8.12 -11.34 -7.71
C LEU A 75 -9.29 -12.26 -8.10
N LEU A 76 -9.96 -12.89 -7.13
CA LEU A 76 -11.14 -13.73 -7.39
C LEU A 76 -12.30 -12.95 -8.00
N ALA A 77 -12.40 -11.66 -7.70
CA ALA A 77 -13.37 -10.74 -8.31
C ALA A 77 -12.94 -10.22 -9.70
N GLY A 78 -11.81 -10.68 -10.27
CA GLY A 78 -11.29 -10.21 -11.54
C GLY A 78 -10.75 -8.78 -11.51
N HIS A 79 -10.45 -8.23 -10.33
CA HIS A 79 -9.94 -6.88 -10.15
C HIS A 79 -8.41 -6.86 -9.96
N ARG A 80 -7.80 -5.68 -10.06
CA ARG A 80 -6.35 -5.47 -9.85
C ARG A 80 -6.07 -5.04 -8.41
N CYS A 81 -5.07 -5.66 -7.78
CA CYS A 81 -4.54 -5.23 -6.48
C CYS A 81 -3.64 -4.01 -6.64
N TYR A 82 -3.61 -3.13 -5.63
CA TYR A 82 -2.54 -2.14 -5.52
C TYR A 82 -1.19 -2.82 -5.27
N ARG A 83 -0.11 -2.14 -5.66
CA ARG A 83 1.26 -2.61 -5.47
C ARG A 83 2.07 -1.55 -4.74
N GLU A 84 2.59 -1.95 -3.60
CA GLU A 84 3.57 -1.16 -2.86
C GLU A 84 4.97 -1.48 -3.36
N PHE A 85 5.85 -0.49 -3.32
CA PHE A 85 7.23 -0.61 -3.79
C PHE A 85 8.18 -0.37 -2.61
N PRO A 86 9.15 -1.26 -2.37
CA PRO A 86 10.07 -1.10 -1.26
C PRO A 86 10.96 0.11 -1.47
N VAL A 87 11.43 0.72 -0.37
CA VAL A 87 12.29 1.91 -0.45
C VAL A 87 13.57 1.68 -1.28
N SER A 88 14.10 0.45 -1.27
CA SER A 88 15.26 0.06 -2.08
C SER A 88 14.97 0.13 -3.58
N TRP A 89 13.74 -0.18 -4.00
CA TRP A 89 13.31 -0.01 -5.39
C TRP A 89 13.22 1.47 -5.73
N ILE A 90 12.73 2.33 -4.83
CA ILE A 90 12.72 3.78 -5.05
C ILE A 90 14.15 4.31 -5.23
N HIS A 91 15.10 3.84 -4.41
CA HIS A 91 16.52 4.21 -4.51
C HIS A 91 17.13 3.83 -5.86
N SER A 92 16.83 2.64 -6.39
CA SER A 92 17.37 2.20 -7.68
C SER A 92 16.83 2.96 -8.89
N HIS A 93 15.78 3.78 -8.70
CA HIS A 93 15.16 4.60 -9.74
C HIS A 93 15.49 6.10 -9.62
N VAL A 94 16.42 6.48 -8.74
CA VAL A 94 16.95 7.84 -8.71
C VAL A 94 17.78 8.10 -9.98
N PRO A 95 17.40 9.05 -10.84
CA PRO A 95 18.13 9.31 -12.08
C PRO A 95 19.46 10.00 -11.81
N SER A 96 20.39 9.92 -12.78
CA SER A 96 21.76 10.46 -12.66
C SER A 96 21.83 11.99 -12.48
N ASN A 97 20.78 12.72 -12.86
CA ASN A 97 20.66 14.17 -12.66
C ASN A 97 20.02 14.56 -11.31
N ALA A 98 19.77 13.58 -10.43
CA ALA A 98 19.34 13.78 -9.05
C ALA A 98 20.28 13.06 -8.08
N ARG A 99 20.18 13.41 -6.80
CA ARG A 99 20.91 12.76 -5.72
C ARG A 99 19.98 12.48 -4.56
N LEU A 100 19.97 11.24 -4.09
CA LEU A 100 19.29 10.88 -2.83
C LEU A 100 19.96 11.62 -1.67
N LEU A 101 19.17 12.31 -0.85
CA LEU A 101 19.69 13.08 0.28
C LEU A 101 19.44 12.37 1.60
N GLU A 102 18.19 11.97 1.82
CA GLU A 102 17.74 11.36 3.06
C GLU A 102 16.67 10.31 2.79
N THR A 103 16.51 9.39 3.74
CA THR A 103 15.45 8.39 3.76
C THR A 103 15.06 8.16 5.20
N HIS A 104 13.76 8.24 5.47
CA HIS A 104 13.20 8.03 6.79
C HIS A 104 12.13 6.95 6.69
N GLN A 105 12.14 6.01 7.64
CA GLN A 105 11.11 4.98 7.77
C GLN A 105 10.38 5.18 9.10
N PHE A 106 9.06 5.11 9.04
CA PHE A 106 8.21 5.26 10.21
C PHE A 106 7.36 3.99 10.38
N PRO A 107 7.26 3.44 11.60
CA PRO A 107 6.40 2.30 11.84
C PRO A 107 4.94 2.70 11.64
N ILE A 108 4.18 1.83 10.98
CA ILE A 108 2.74 2.02 10.82
C ILE A 108 2.04 1.27 11.93
N LEU A 109 1.31 2.03 12.74
CA LEU A 109 0.57 1.50 13.87
C LEU A 109 -0.90 1.38 13.50
N TYR A 110 -1.38 0.15 13.40
CA TYR A 110 -2.75 -0.15 12.99
C TYR A 110 -3.67 -0.23 14.19
N ARG A 111 -4.66 0.66 14.21
CA ARG A 111 -5.81 0.52 15.10
C ARG A 111 -6.76 -0.53 14.52
N HIS A 112 -7.55 -1.17 15.39
CA HIS A 112 -8.58 -2.12 14.95
C HIS A 112 -9.49 -1.53 13.85
N ALA A 113 -9.94 -0.29 14.01
CA ALA A 113 -10.75 0.40 13.00
C ALA A 113 -10.05 0.50 11.62
N THR A 114 -8.73 0.67 11.58
CA THR A 114 -7.96 0.69 10.34
C THR A 114 -7.90 -0.70 9.69
N ILE A 115 -7.76 -1.75 10.50
CA ILE A 115 -7.77 -3.15 10.02
C ILE A 115 -9.15 -3.51 9.48
N VAL A 116 -10.22 -3.14 10.18
CA VAL A 116 -11.62 -3.37 9.74
C VAL A 116 -11.91 -2.71 8.40
N ARG A 117 -11.35 -1.51 8.12
CA ARG A 117 -11.46 -0.90 6.77
C ARG A 117 -10.87 -1.81 5.68
N GLN A 118 -9.74 -2.47 5.92
CA GLN A 118 -9.13 -3.39 4.97
C GLN A 118 -9.95 -4.69 4.82
N ILE A 119 -10.49 -5.21 5.92
CA ILE A 119 -11.43 -6.34 5.91
C ILE A 119 -12.66 -6.01 5.05
N ASN A 120 -13.22 -4.81 5.21
CA ASN A 120 -14.39 -4.39 4.45
C ASN A 120 -14.09 -4.18 2.95
N VAL A 121 -12.86 -3.81 2.58
CA VAL A 121 -12.43 -3.87 1.17
C VAL A 121 -12.53 -5.29 0.65
N GLY A 122 -12.03 -6.28 1.39
CA GLY A 122 -12.14 -7.70 1.04
C GLY A 122 -13.58 -8.18 0.93
N ARG A 123 -14.42 -7.92 1.95
CA ARG A 123 -15.85 -8.25 1.95
C ARG A 123 -16.59 -7.65 0.76
N SER A 124 -16.26 -6.41 0.37
CA SER A 124 -16.89 -5.77 -0.80
C SER A 124 -16.65 -6.51 -2.12
N LYS A 125 -15.66 -7.41 -2.17
CA LYS A 125 -15.34 -8.21 -3.37
C LYS A 125 -16.03 -9.57 -3.43
N VAL A 126 -16.50 -10.08 -2.29
CA VAL A 126 -17.18 -11.39 -2.21
C VAL A 126 -18.38 -11.52 -3.17
N PRO A 127 -19.24 -10.50 -3.34
CA PRO A 127 -20.38 -10.60 -4.28
C PRO A 127 -19.99 -10.81 -5.76
N TYR A 128 -18.73 -10.63 -6.12
CA TYR A 128 -18.23 -10.79 -7.48
C TYR A 128 -17.65 -12.20 -7.74
N PHE A 129 -17.66 -13.09 -6.75
CA PHE A 129 -17.13 -14.44 -6.90
C PHE A 129 -18.08 -15.30 -7.74
N ALA A 130 -17.52 -16.16 -8.59
CA ALA A 130 -18.33 -17.05 -9.44
C ALA A 130 -18.96 -18.24 -8.68
N ASN A 131 -18.46 -18.57 -7.48
CA ASN A 131 -18.86 -19.74 -6.72
C ASN A 131 -19.45 -19.32 -5.35
N GLU A 132 -20.68 -19.74 -5.07
CA GLU A 132 -21.41 -19.38 -3.85
C GLU A 132 -20.83 -20.07 -2.59
N GLU A 133 -20.39 -21.33 -2.70
CA GLU A 133 -19.75 -22.04 -1.58
C GLU A 133 -18.44 -21.35 -1.18
N LEU A 134 -17.64 -20.94 -2.16
CA LEU A 134 -16.43 -20.15 -1.95
C LEU A 134 -16.75 -18.80 -1.28
N SER A 135 -17.83 -18.14 -1.71
CA SER A 135 -18.28 -16.88 -1.12
C SER A 135 -18.58 -17.04 0.37
N LYS A 136 -19.38 -18.06 0.73
CA LYS A 136 -19.72 -18.38 2.13
C LYS A 136 -18.50 -18.73 2.97
N ALA A 137 -17.55 -19.50 2.41
CA ALA A 137 -16.30 -19.83 3.10
C ALA A 137 -15.43 -18.58 3.34
N MET A 138 -15.39 -17.66 2.37
CA MET A 138 -14.63 -16.42 2.49
C MET A 138 -15.25 -15.46 3.51
N GLU A 139 -16.58 -15.36 3.59
CA GLU A 139 -17.24 -14.55 4.62
C GLU A 139 -16.88 -15.00 6.03
N ARG A 140 -16.89 -16.32 6.29
CA ARG A 140 -16.44 -16.87 7.58
C ARG A 140 -14.98 -16.53 7.87
N THR A 141 -14.12 -16.61 6.85
CA THR A 141 -12.71 -16.21 6.97
C THR A 141 -12.58 -14.76 7.40
N TRP A 142 -13.40 -13.85 6.85
CA TRP A 142 -13.40 -12.44 7.26
C TRP A 142 -13.88 -12.23 8.69
N ASP A 143 -14.92 -12.93 9.11
CA ASP A 143 -15.43 -12.85 10.47
C ASP A 143 -14.40 -13.33 11.50
N ASP A 144 -13.67 -14.40 11.18
CA ASP A 144 -12.60 -14.92 12.03
C ASP A 144 -11.40 -13.96 12.09
N LEU A 145 -11.00 -13.37 10.96
CA LEU A 145 -9.93 -12.36 10.93
C LEU A 145 -10.31 -11.08 11.66
N GLU A 146 -11.57 -10.65 11.61
CA GLU A 146 -12.03 -9.49 12.36
C GLU A 146 -11.94 -9.74 13.87
N LYS A 147 -12.41 -10.90 14.34
CA LYS A 147 -12.27 -11.32 15.75
C LYS A 147 -10.79 -11.41 16.16
N GLU A 148 -9.95 -12.06 15.34
CA GLU A 148 -8.50 -12.15 15.59
C GLU A 148 -7.88 -10.77 15.72
N SER A 149 -8.24 -9.84 14.83
CA SER A 149 -7.70 -8.47 14.84
C SER A 149 -8.13 -7.66 16.08
N LEU A 150 -9.36 -7.86 16.55
CA LEU A 150 -9.85 -7.21 17.76
C LEU A 150 -9.11 -7.73 19.00
N GLU A 151 -8.93 -9.05 19.11
CA GLU A 151 -8.22 -9.64 20.24
C GLU A 151 -6.72 -9.30 20.22
N ALA A 152 -6.09 -9.27 19.05
CA ALA A 152 -4.69 -8.84 18.91
C ALA A 152 -4.51 -7.37 19.32
N THR A 153 -5.39 -6.47 18.88
CA THR A 153 -5.30 -5.05 19.23
C THR A 153 -5.58 -4.78 20.71
N LYS A 154 -6.54 -5.48 21.33
CA LYS A 154 -6.81 -5.38 22.79
C LYS A 154 -5.63 -5.81 23.67
N LYS A 155 -4.86 -6.80 23.23
CA LYS A 155 -3.67 -7.29 23.95
C LYS A 155 -2.49 -6.33 23.84
N SER A 156 -2.51 -5.40 22.89
CA SER A 156 -1.47 -4.38 22.76
C SER A 156 -1.66 -3.28 23.83
N PRO A 157 -0.62 -2.93 24.60
CA PRO A 157 -0.68 -1.84 25.59
C PRO A 157 -1.12 -0.49 25.01
N THR A 158 -0.91 -0.29 23.71
CA THR A 158 -1.23 0.97 23.00
C THR A 158 -2.53 0.89 22.19
N MET A 159 -3.23 -0.26 22.22
CA MET A 159 -4.37 -0.57 21.35
C MET A 159 -4.07 -0.45 19.86
N LYS A 160 -2.79 -0.61 19.49
CA LYS A 160 -2.28 -0.57 18.12
C LYS A 160 -1.35 -1.76 17.88
N LEU A 161 -1.44 -2.35 16.69
CA LEU A 161 -0.51 -3.37 16.20
C LEU A 161 0.55 -2.74 15.31
#